data_AF-A0A1M5PAD8-F1
#
_entry.id   AF-A0A1M5PAD8-F1
#
_cell.length_a   1.000
_cell.length_b   1.000
_cell.length_c   1.000
_cell.angle_alpha   90.00
_cell.angle_beta   90.00
_cell.angle_gamma   90.00
#
_symmetry.space_group_name_H-M   'P 1'
#
loop_
_entity.id
_entity.type
_entity.pdbx_description
1 polymer ?
#
loop_
_entity_poly.entity_id
_entity_poly.type
_entity_poly.pdbx_seq_one_letter_code
_entity_poly.pdbx_strand_id
1 'polypeptide(L)'
;MKKNENSIQSKMLTVIVIIILLTFIARDFYIKSEVKKLNKFTIAKFTLKKNLPKRTSFYFTYILNQEKIVTANAGIHYDILNSESETKIIDDLKINCFYLAKYDPKHPTIILVDPLQQVTDTTAILKAGFSREDIEN
;
A
#
# COMPACT_ATOMS: atom_id res chain seq x y z
N MET A 1 -0.78 -49.81 -12.94
CA MET A 1 -1.83 -48.82 -12.60
C MET A 1 -1.36 -47.71 -11.66
N LYS A 2 -0.68 -47.99 -10.53
CA LYS A 2 -0.25 -46.98 -9.53
C LYS A 2 0.52 -45.74 -10.07
N LYS A 3 1.32 -45.88 -11.14
CA LYS A 3 2.11 -44.76 -11.70
C LYS A 3 1.25 -43.67 -12.37
N ASN A 4 0.09 -44.04 -12.93
CA ASN A 4 -0.82 -43.09 -13.59
C ASN A 4 -1.70 -42.35 -12.57
N GLU A 5 -2.12 -43.00 -11.49
CA GLU A 5 -2.90 -42.36 -10.41
C GLU A 5 -2.10 -41.26 -9.71
N ASN A 6 -0.83 -41.51 -9.40
CA ASN A 6 0.07 -40.50 -8.81
C ASN A 6 0.32 -39.31 -9.76
N SER A 7 0.30 -39.53 -11.08
CA SER A 7 0.43 -38.49 -12.11
C SER A 7 -0.84 -37.63 -12.23
N ILE A 8 -2.02 -38.24 -12.08
CA ILE A 8 -3.30 -37.52 -12.10
C ILE A 8 -3.47 -36.71 -10.81
N GLN A 9 -3.13 -37.29 -9.65
CA GLN A 9 -3.19 -36.61 -8.36
C GLN A 9 -2.23 -35.41 -8.30
N SER A 10 -1.01 -35.53 -8.84
CA SER A 10 -0.06 -34.41 -8.88
C SER A 10 -0.51 -33.28 -9.83
N LYS A 11 -1.13 -33.62 -10.96
CA LYS A 11 -1.75 -32.64 -11.88
C LYS A 11 -2.93 -31.93 -11.24
N MET A 12 -3.81 -32.66 -10.54
CA MET A 12 -4.94 -32.08 -9.80
C MET A 12 -4.46 -31.14 -8.69
N LEU A 13 -3.45 -31.55 -7.92
CA LEU A 13 -2.85 -30.68 -6.90
C LEU A 13 -2.27 -29.41 -7.51
N THR A 14 -1.59 -29.52 -8.66
CA THR A 14 -1.05 -28.36 -9.39
C THR A 14 -2.16 -27.40 -9.81
N VAL A 15 -3.27 -27.91 -10.36
CA VAL A 15 -4.42 -27.09 -10.74
C VAL A 15 -5.03 -26.37 -9.52
N ILE A 16 -5.17 -27.06 -8.39
CA ILE A 16 -5.68 -26.46 -7.15
C ILE A 16 -4.76 -25.32 -6.68
N VAL A 17 -3.45 -25.52 -6.69
CA VAL A 17 -2.47 -24.48 -6.32
C VAL A 17 -2.60 -23.27 -7.23
N ILE A 18 -2.73 -23.47 -8.55
CA ILE A 18 -2.92 -22.37 -9.51
C ILE A 18 -4.21 -21.60 -9.22
N ILE A 19 -5.32 -22.29 -8.97
CA ILE A 19 -6.61 -21.66 -8.65
C ILE A 19 -6.47 -20.81 -7.39
N ILE A 20 -5.86 -21.35 -6.33
CA ILE A 20 -5.62 -20.63 -5.08
C ILE A 20 -4.79 -19.35 -5.37
N LEU A 21 -3.72 -19.47 -6.16
CA LEU A 21 -2.87 -18.33 -6.51
C LEU A 21 -3.63 -17.24 -7.28
N LEU A 22 -4.48 -17.63 -8.24
CA LEU A 22 -5.33 -16.71 -8.97
C LEU A 22 -6.34 -16.00 -8.07
N THR A 23 -6.92 -16.69 -7.08
CA THR A 23 -7.85 -16.06 -6.12
C THR A 23 -7.16 -15.00 -5.26
N PHE A 24 -5.91 -15.22 -4.85
CA PHE A 24 -5.14 -14.20 -4.12
C PHE A 24 -4.86 -12.96 -4.96
N ILE A 25 -4.52 -13.15 -6.23
CA ILE A 25 -4.29 -12.04 -7.18
C ILE A 25 -5.59 -11.24 -7.37
N ALA A 26 -6.71 -11.94 -7.66
CA ALA A 26 -8.00 -11.29 -7.86
C ALA A 26 -8.46 -10.51 -6.62
N ARG A 27 -8.20 -11.04 -5.42
CA ARG A 27 -8.52 -10.37 -4.15
C ARG A 27 -7.75 -9.06 -3.98
N ASP A 28 -6.46 -9.02 -4.30
CA ASP A 28 -5.66 -7.79 -4.20
C ASP A 28 -6.19 -6.69 -5.13
N PHE A 29 -6.52 -7.05 -6.37
CA PHE A 29 -7.16 -6.13 -7.32
C PHE A 29 -8.51 -5.63 -6.83
N TYR A 30 -9.34 -6.51 -6.27
CA TYR A 30 -10.64 -6.16 -5.71
C TYR A 30 -10.49 -5.14 -4.57
N ILE A 31 -9.62 -5.39 -3.60
CA ILE A 31 -9.41 -4.51 -2.45
C ILE A 31 -8.92 -3.12 -2.89
N LYS A 32 -7.93 -3.06 -3.80
CA LYS A 32 -7.44 -1.78 -4.33
C LYS A 32 -8.55 -1.00 -5.05
N SER A 33 -9.43 -1.69 -5.77
CA SER A 33 -10.61 -1.08 -6.40
C SER A 33 -11.58 -0.52 -5.37
N GLU A 34 -11.84 -1.25 -4.28
CA GLU A 34 -12.71 -0.77 -3.20
C GLU A 34 -12.14 0.48 -2.53
N VAL A 35 -10.85 0.49 -2.17
CA VAL A 35 -10.19 1.67 -1.58
C VAL A 35 -10.26 2.87 -2.52
N LYS A 36 -10.13 2.67 -3.84
CA LYS A 36 -10.23 3.75 -4.83
C LYS A 36 -11.65 4.35 -4.91
N LYS A 37 -12.68 3.50 -4.81
CA LYS A 37 -14.10 3.89 -4.87
C LYS A 37 -14.60 4.53 -3.57
N LEU A 38 -13.98 4.21 -2.44
CA LEU A 38 -14.31 4.79 -1.16
C LEU A 38 -13.90 6.28 -1.08
N ASN A 39 -14.76 7.08 -0.45
CA ASN A 39 -14.51 8.49 -0.11
C ASN A 39 -14.09 8.64 1.36
N LYS A 40 -13.26 7.71 1.84
CA LYS A 40 -12.68 7.76 3.19
C LYS A 40 -11.23 8.20 3.07
N PHE A 41 -10.91 9.29 3.77
CA PHE A 41 -9.59 9.91 3.72
C PHE A 41 -8.97 9.93 5.12
N THR A 42 -7.65 9.81 5.15
CA THR A 42 -6.80 9.97 6.31
C THR A 42 -5.54 10.73 5.91
N ILE A 43 -4.71 11.07 6.89
CA ILE A 43 -3.41 11.68 6.67
C ILE A 43 -2.36 10.61 6.93
N ALA A 44 -1.42 10.45 5.99
CA ALA A 44 -0.34 9.49 6.08
C ALA A 44 1.02 10.22 6.09
N LYS A 45 1.87 9.88 7.06
CA LYS A 45 3.25 10.36 7.16
C LYS A 45 4.15 9.47 6.33
N PHE A 46 4.96 10.04 5.44
CA PHE A 46 6.00 9.30 4.74
C PHE A 46 7.17 9.07 5.68
N THR A 47 7.43 7.82 6.08
CA THR A 47 8.36 7.51 7.19
C THR A 47 9.70 6.92 6.75
N LEU A 48 9.72 6.14 5.68
CA LEU A 48 10.95 5.47 5.25
C LEU A 48 10.93 5.17 3.76
N LYS A 49 12.03 5.50 3.08
CA LYS A 49 12.36 4.99 1.74
C LYS A 49 13.41 3.89 1.89
N LYS A 50 13.07 2.65 1.51
CA LYS A 50 14.01 1.53 1.53
C LYS A 50 14.32 1.08 0.11
N ASN A 51 15.57 1.25 -0.30
CA ASN A 51 16.07 0.77 -1.59
C ASN A 51 16.59 -0.67 -1.42
N LEU A 52 15.99 -1.61 -2.15
CA LEU A 52 16.48 -2.98 -2.30
C LEU A 52 16.98 -3.18 -3.74
N PRO A 53 17.85 -4.16 -4.01
CA PRO A 53 18.46 -4.35 -5.33
C PRO A 53 17.50 -4.44 -6.53
N LYS A 54 16.22 -4.76 -6.30
CA LYS A 54 15.18 -4.90 -7.35
C LYS A 54 13.90 -4.10 -7.05
N ARG A 55 13.82 -3.40 -5.93
CA ARG A 55 12.58 -2.74 -5.50
C ARG A 55 12.87 -1.62 -4.53
N THR A 56 12.21 -0.49 -4.73
CA THR A 56 12.12 0.54 -3.68
C THR A 56 10.78 0.41 -2.98
N SER A 57 10.80 0.43 -1.66
CA SER A 57 9.59 0.44 -0.83
C SER A 57 9.45 1.77 -0.13
N PHE A 58 8.25 2.34 -0.20
CA PHE A 58 7.89 3.61 0.41
C PHE A 58 6.94 3.32 1.57
N TYR A 59 7.42 3.49 2.79
CA TYR A 59 6.66 3.19 3.99
C TYR A 59 5.95 4.45 4.49
N PHE A 60 4.63 4.31 4.64
CA PHE A 60 3.78 5.33 5.20
C PHE A 60 3.20 4.87 6.53
N THR A 61 3.06 5.81 7.45
CA THR A 61 2.40 5.59 8.74
C THR A 61 1.12 6.42 8.80
N TYR A 62 0.04 5.84 9.28
CA TYR A 62 -1.20 6.56 9.56
C TYR A 62 -1.85 6.02 10.83
N ILE A 63 -2.81 6.77 11.39
CA ILE A 63 -3.51 6.37 12.62
C ILE A 63 -4.89 5.83 12.27
N LEU A 64 -5.23 4.67 12.82
CA LEU A 64 -6.56 4.10 12.76
C LEU A 64 -6.93 3.57 14.14
N ASN A 65 -8.06 4.02 14.68
CA ASN A 65 -8.53 3.61 16.02
C ASN A 65 -7.45 3.79 17.11
N GLN A 66 -6.70 4.90 17.06
CA GLN A 66 -5.59 5.23 17.98
C GLN A 66 -4.33 4.34 17.84
N GLU A 67 -4.30 3.42 16.88
CA GLU A 67 -3.13 2.59 16.59
C GLU A 67 -2.33 3.13 15.40
N LYS A 68 -1.00 3.10 15.49
CA LYS A 68 -0.09 3.43 14.40
C LYS A 68 0.00 2.25 13.43
N ILE A 69 -0.42 2.47 12.19
CA ILE A 69 -0.36 1.49 11.12
C ILE A 69 0.73 1.88 10.14
N VAL A 70 1.70 0.99 9.93
CA VAL A 70 2.81 1.17 8.99
C VAL A 70 2.60 0.26 7.78
N THR A 71 2.66 0.82 6.57
CA THR A 71 2.49 0.03 5.35
C THR A 71 3.38 0.53 4.19
N ALA A 72 3.84 -0.42 3.37
CA ALA A 72 4.47 -0.14 2.07
C ALA A 72 3.48 -0.25 0.90
N ASN A 73 2.23 -0.64 1.16
CA ASN A 73 1.18 -0.78 0.16
C ASN A 73 0.36 0.52 0.06
N ALA A 74 1.05 1.60 -0.31
CA ALA A 74 0.51 2.96 -0.33
C ALA A 74 0.07 3.43 -1.73
N GLY A 75 0.08 2.54 -2.73
CA GLY A 75 -0.16 2.90 -4.14
C GLY A 75 1.07 3.49 -4.84
N ILE A 76 2.13 3.80 -4.11
CA ILE A 76 3.39 4.37 -4.63
C ILE A 76 4.41 3.26 -4.90
N HIS A 77 4.91 3.18 -6.12
CA HIS A 77 5.94 2.21 -6.54
C HIS A 77 6.74 2.79 -7.71
N TYR A 78 8.05 2.52 -7.75
CA TYR A 78 8.78 2.67 -9.00
C TYR A 78 8.54 1.44 -9.86
N ASP A 79 8.22 1.69 -11.12
CA ASP A 79 8.14 0.75 -12.21
C ASP A 79 8.96 1.29 -13.38
N ILE A 80 9.58 0.39 -14.13
CA ILE A 80 10.24 0.71 -15.41
C ILE A 80 9.26 1.30 -16.44
N LEU A 81 7.97 1.05 -16.26
CA LEU A 81 6.89 1.59 -17.07
C LEU A 81 6.35 2.94 -16.59
N ASN A 82 6.85 3.48 -15.46
CA ASN A 82 6.44 4.81 -15.04
C ASN A 82 6.87 5.86 -16.07
N SER A 83 6.00 6.82 -16.30
CA SER A 83 6.35 8.03 -17.03
C SER A 83 7.37 8.88 -16.24
N GLU A 84 8.07 9.77 -16.95
CA GLU A 84 8.99 10.72 -16.29
C GLU A 84 8.27 11.60 -15.27
N SER A 85 7.03 12.02 -15.56
CA SER A 85 6.22 12.82 -14.65
C SER A 85 5.84 12.05 -13.39
N GLU A 86 5.40 10.79 -13.51
CA GLU A 86 5.11 9.93 -12.36
C GLU A 86 6.37 9.71 -11.51
N THR A 87 7.50 9.42 -12.15
CA THR A 87 8.78 9.20 -11.47
C THR A 87 9.19 10.44 -10.68
N LYS A 88 9.08 11.62 -11.28
CA LYS A 88 9.37 12.90 -10.61
C LYS A 88 8.48 13.16 -9.41
N ILE A 89 7.17 12.89 -9.53
CA ILE A 89 6.23 13.03 -8.42
C ILE A 89 6.61 12.12 -7.24
N ILE A 90 7.07 10.90 -7.53
CA ILE A 90 7.54 9.96 -6.51
C ILE A 90 8.87 10.43 -5.89
N ASP A 91 9.77 10.97 -6.70
CA ASP A 91 11.06 11.51 -6.26
C ASP A 91 10.90 12.74 -5.35
N ASP A 92 9.87 13.55 -5.58
CA ASP A 92 9.56 14.75 -4.81
C ASP A 92 8.95 14.46 -3.42
N LEU A 93 8.63 13.20 -3.11
CA LEU A 93 8.17 12.78 -1.79
C LEU A 93 9.26 13.00 -0.72
N LYS A 94 8.91 13.71 0.34
CA LYS A 94 9.82 14.07 1.43
C LYS A 94 9.55 13.21 2.65
N ILE A 95 10.60 12.57 3.16
CA ILE A 95 10.53 11.84 4.43
C ILE A 95 10.07 12.82 5.52
N ASN A 96 9.27 12.30 6.44
CA ASN A 96 8.59 12.98 7.54
C ASN A 96 7.54 14.03 7.13
N CYS A 97 7.22 14.14 5.85
CA CYS A 97 6.07 14.93 5.40
C CYS A 97 4.78 14.11 5.41
N PHE A 98 3.66 14.84 5.52
CA PHE A 98 2.31 14.28 5.57
C PHE A 98 1.60 14.46 4.24
N TYR A 99 0.80 13.47 3.85
CA TYR A 99 0.09 13.42 2.58
C TYR A 99 -1.32 12.93 2.78
N LEU A 100 -2.24 13.39 1.92
CA LEU A 100 -3.60 12.87 1.91
C LEU A 100 -3.60 11.42 1.40
N ALA A 101 -4.33 10.53 2.06
CA ALA A 101 -4.45 9.15 1.66
C ALA A 101 -5.89 8.66 1.73
N LYS A 102 -6.29 7.84 0.76
CA LYS A 102 -7.52 7.05 0.86
C LYS A 102 -7.26 5.75 1.58
N TYR A 103 -8.21 5.30 2.40
CA TYR A 103 -8.10 4.05 3.14
C TYR A 103 -9.46 3.36 3.29
N ASP A 104 -9.41 2.04 3.55
CA ASP A 104 -10.56 1.26 3.99
C ASP A 104 -10.26 0.64 5.35
N PRO A 105 -11.06 0.91 6.40
CA PRO A 105 -10.91 0.24 7.70
C PRO A 105 -10.94 -1.29 7.63
N LYS A 106 -11.59 -1.89 6.60
CA LYS A 106 -11.59 -3.35 6.40
C LYS A 106 -10.25 -3.90 5.93
N HIS A 107 -9.45 -3.05 5.29
CA HIS A 107 -8.16 -3.38 4.70
C HIS A 107 -7.10 -2.38 5.13
N PRO A 108 -6.81 -2.29 6.44
CA PRO A 108 -6.01 -1.20 7.00
C PRO A 108 -4.54 -1.22 6.53
N THR A 109 -4.05 -2.34 6.02
CA THR A 109 -2.71 -2.43 5.47
C THR A 109 -2.58 -1.84 4.07
N ILE A 110 -3.68 -1.44 3.41
CA ILE A 110 -3.67 -0.90 2.06
C ILE A 110 -4.25 0.52 2.08
N ILE A 111 -3.43 1.47 1.66
CA ILE A 111 -3.84 2.87 1.49
C ILE A 111 -3.46 3.34 0.10
N LEU A 112 -4.09 4.40 -0.39
CA LEU A 112 -3.71 5.07 -1.63
C LEU A 112 -3.32 6.50 -1.30
N VAL A 113 -2.02 6.74 -1.20
CA VAL A 113 -1.47 8.07 -0.93
C VAL A 113 -1.49 8.89 -2.22
N ASP A 114 -1.90 10.14 -2.10
CA ASP A 114 -1.76 11.13 -3.17
C ASP A 114 -0.46 11.93 -2.95
N PRO A 115 0.59 11.68 -3.75
CA PRO A 115 1.88 12.34 -3.60
C PRO A 115 1.85 13.84 -3.94
N LEU A 116 0.82 14.31 -4.64
CA LEU A 116 0.65 15.73 -4.99
C LEU A 116 -0.06 16.52 -3.88
N GLN A 117 -0.75 15.84 -2.96
CA GLN A 117 -1.52 16.48 -1.89
C GLN A 117 -0.78 16.39 -0.56
N GLN A 118 0.30 17.16 -0.44
CA GLN A 118 0.99 17.35 0.83
C GLN A 118 0.10 18.13 1.82
N VAL A 119 0.03 17.65 3.06
CA VAL A 119 -0.71 18.27 4.16
C VAL A 119 0.28 18.95 5.09
N THR A 120 0.14 20.26 5.24
CA THR A 120 0.95 21.09 6.16
C THR A 120 0.14 21.68 7.31
N ASP A 121 -1.19 21.58 7.26
CA ASP A 121 -2.07 22.04 8.34
C ASP A 121 -1.89 21.14 9.57
N THR A 122 -1.20 21.67 10.57
CA THR A 122 -0.96 21.02 11.85
C THR A 122 -2.25 20.62 12.56
N THR A 123 -3.33 21.40 12.40
CA THR A 123 -4.62 21.09 13.01
C THR A 123 -5.24 19.85 12.39
N ALA A 124 -5.15 19.73 11.05
CA ALA A 124 -5.61 18.54 10.34
C ALA A 124 -4.79 17.31 10.74
N ILE A 125 -3.46 17.45 10.84
CA ILE A 125 -2.56 16.37 11.24
C ILE A 125 -2.85 15.88 12.67
N LEU A 126 -3.04 16.80 13.63
CA LEU A 126 -3.41 16.45 15.01
C LEU A 126 -4.79 15.79 15.07
N LYS A 127 -5.78 16.28 14.28
CA LYS A 127 -7.11 15.66 14.18
C LYS A 127 -7.07 14.25 13.59
N ALA A 128 -6.11 13.96 12.72
CA ALA A 128 -5.87 12.62 12.20
C ALA A 128 -5.25 11.67 13.24
N GLY A 129 -4.88 12.16 14.43
CA GLY A 129 -4.40 11.36 15.55
C GLY A 129 -2.88 11.38 15.74
N PHE A 130 -2.14 12.16 14.95
CA PHE A 130 -0.71 12.35 15.17
C PHE A 130 -0.45 13.26 16.36
N SER A 131 0.71 13.06 16.98
CA SER A 131 1.20 13.89 18.09
C SER A 131 1.97 15.11 17.57
N ARG A 132 2.33 16.06 18.46
CA ARG A 132 3.19 17.19 18.07
C ARG A 132 4.61 16.71 17.77
N GLU A 133 5.08 15.73 18.54
CA GLU A 133 6.35 15.07 18.32
C GLU A 133 6.42 14.42 16.93
N ASP A 134 5.30 13.88 16.43
CA ASP A 134 5.23 13.34 15.07
C ASP A 134 5.33 14.43 13.98
N ILE A 135 4.98 15.69 14.28
CA ILE A 135 5.07 16.82 13.34
C ILE A 135 6.49 17.40 13.31
N GLU A 136 7.15 17.43 14.46
CA GLU A 136 8.50 18.01 14.63
C GLU A 136 9.62 17.09 14.12
N ASN A 137 9.37 15.78 14.05
CA ASN A 137 10.31 14.77 13.53
C ASN A 137 10.04 14.42 12.09
#